data_AF-A0A9D1NF59-F1
#
_entry.id   AF-A0A9D1NF59-F1
#
_cell.length_a   1.000
_cell.length_b   1.000
_cell.length_c   1.000
_cell.angle_alpha   90.00
_cell.angle_beta   90.00
_cell.angle_gamma   90.00
#
_symmetry.space_group_name_H-M   'P 1'
#
loop_
_entity.id
_entity.type
_entity.pdbx_description
1 polymer ?
#
loop_
_entity_poly.entity_id
_entity_poly.type
_entity_poly.pdbx_seq_one_letter_code
_entity_poly.pdbx_strand_id
1 'polypeptide(L)'
;MVKVVNFKAFLKLVREEAEKAKISFVNGKVIFVPTPYFTKMQNAVIKYGNLNQLYDFAVQNFKGANVKALSERILKSKQPILNYKWALNVVGANALSHGKVVLEDKDPFLNMLYAANVPNANVREHEKLVLLSKEPLACFNFAFKVKGAHIPSHVRVIVEGTDEVAKNLLKENHEFLVKKFTESITPYKQRDKLRDALQSSTEFEFI
;
A
#
# COMPACT_ATOMS: atom_id res chain seq x y z
N MET A 1 42.09 -9.13 14.70
CA MET A 1 41.19 -8.17 15.40
C MET A 1 39.87 -8.11 14.64
N VAL A 2 38.75 -8.46 15.27
CA VAL A 2 37.42 -8.35 14.63
C VAL A 2 36.96 -6.90 14.76
N LYS A 3 36.71 -6.22 13.63
CA LYS A 3 36.20 -4.85 13.63
C LYS A 3 34.67 -4.88 13.64
N VAL A 4 34.06 -4.40 14.72
CA VAL A 4 32.60 -4.17 14.76
C VAL A 4 32.30 -2.92 13.94
N VAL A 5 31.42 -3.05 12.96
CA VAL A 5 30.91 -1.94 12.14
C VAL A 5 29.42 -1.79 12.38
N ASN A 6 28.96 -0.55 12.54
CA ASN A 6 27.53 -0.29 12.64
C ASN A 6 26.83 -0.53 11.29
N PHE A 7 25.51 -0.73 11.32
CA PHE A 7 24.76 -1.12 10.12
C PHE A 7 24.83 -0.07 9.00
N LYS A 8 24.87 1.21 9.34
CA LYS A 8 24.99 2.30 8.35
C LYS A 8 26.34 2.24 7.60
N ALA A 9 27.43 2.00 8.34
CA ALA A 9 28.76 1.80 7.74
C ALA A 9 28.79 0.53 6.89
N PHE A 10 28.13 -0.54 7.33
CA PHE A 10 27.95 -1.76 6.55
C PHE A 10 27.21 -1.50 5.23
N LEU A 11 26.11 -0.74 5.23
CA LEU A 11 25.37 -0.40 4.00
C LEU A 11 26.23 0.38 2.98
N LYS A 12 27.18 1.19 3.45
CA LYS A 12 28.14 1.86 2.57
C LYS A 12 29.03 0.85 1.83
N LEU A 13 29.56 -0.14 2.56
CA LEU A 13 30.36 -1.23 1.96
C LEU A 13 29.54 -2.07 0.97
N VAL A 14 28.27 -2.35 1.31
CA VAL A 14 27.36 -3.05 0.39
C VAL A 14 27.17 -2.28 -0.91
N ARG A 15 27.03 -0.94 -0.83
CA ARG A 15 26.87 -0.09 -2.01
C ARG A 15 28.08 -0.16 -2.94
N GLU A 16 29.27 -0.02 -2.37
CA GLU A 16 30.54 -0.12 -3.11
C GLU A 16 30.67 -1.47 -3.83
N GLU A 17 30.17 -2.54 -3.22
CA GLU A 17 30.13 -3.88 -3.85
C GLU A 17 29.02 -4.05 -4.89
N ALA A 18 27.84 -3.47 -4.65
CA ALA A 18 26.72 -3.50 -5.59
C ALA A 18 27.05 -2.78 -6.91
N GLU A 19 27.85 -1.72 -6.85
CA GLU A 19 28.30 -0.97 -8.03
C GLU A 19 29.22 -1.78 -8.95
N LYS A 20 29.87 -2.83 -8.42
CA LYS A 20 30.70 -3.77 -9.19
C LYS A 20 29.90 -4.87 -9.89
N ALA A 21 28.58 -4.90 -9.74
CA ALA A 21 27.72 -5.87 -10.39
C ALA A 21 27.87 -5.81 -11.93
N LYS A 22 27.98 -6.98 -12.56
CA LYS A 22 28.08 -7.09 -14.02
C LYS A 22 26.68 -7.13 -14.63
N ILE A 23 26.57 -6.77 -15.90
CA ILE A 23 25.33 -6.96 -16.68
C ILE A 23 25.45 -8.26 -17.47
N SER A 24 24.37 -9.03 -17.55
CA SER A 24 24.26 -10.23 -18.38
C SER A 24 22.89 -10.32 -19.04
N PHE A 25 22.78 -11.16 -20.07
CA PHE A 25 21.53 -11.42 -20.79
C PHE A 25 21.13 -12.87 -20.58
N VAL A 26 19.96 -13.09 -19.97
CA VAL A 26 19.41 -14.43 -19.73
C VAL A 26 17.99 -14.48 -20.23
N ASN A 27 17.70 -15.36 -21.19
CA ASN A 27 16.37 -15.54 -21.79
C ASN A 27 15.77 -14.21 -22.30
N GLY A 28 16.58 -13.41 -23.01
CA GLY A 28 16.17 -12.10 -23.55
C GLY A 28 16.00 -10.99 -22.51
N LYS A 29 16.33 -11.23 -21.23
CA LYS A 29 16.24 -10.22 -20.16
C LYS A 29 17.63 -9.76 -19.72
N VAL A 30 17.77 -8.45 -19.53
CA VAL A 30 18.94 -7.84 -18.91
C VAL A 30 18.89 -8.08 -17.41
N ILE A 31 19.92 -8.70 -16.85
CA ILE A 31 20.05 -8.94 -15.42
C ILE A 31 21.35 -8.33 -14.88
N PHE A 32 21.29 -7.88 -13.62
CA PHE A 32 22.49 -7.56 -12.86
C PHE A 32 22.98 -8.82 -12.14
N VAL A 33 24.21 -9.20 -12.40
CA VAL A 33 24.92 -10.30 -11.74
C VAL A 33 25.73 -9.70 -10.59
N PRO A 34 25.30 -9.88 -9.34
CA PRO A 34 26.02 -9.34 -8.18
C PRO A 34 27.38 -10.01 -8.00
N THR A 35 28.30 -9.31 -7.33
CA THR A 35 29.57 -9.93 -6.92
C THR A 35 29.32 -11.01 -5.87
N PRO A 36 30.18 -12.04 -5.77
CA PRO A 36 30.07 -13.03 -4.69
C PRO A 36 30.08 -12.42 -3.30
N TYR A 37 30.75 -11.27 -3.13
CA TYR A 37 30.83 -10.58 -1.84
C TYR A 37 29.53 -9.82 -1.51
N PHE A 38 28.92 -9.14 -2.49
CA PHE A 38 27.57 -8.60 -2.34
C PHE A 38 26.56 -9.70 -1.97
N THR A 39 26.60 -10.85 -2.66
CA THR A 39 25.72 -11.99 -2.35
C THR A 39 25.91 -12.47 -0.91
N LYS A 40 27.16 -12.59 -0.43
CA LYS A 40 27.45 -12.95 0.97
C LYS A 40 26.90 -11.92 1.95
N MET A 41 27.08 -10.63 1.68
CA MET A 41 26.57 -9.54 2.52
C MET A 41 25.04 -9.55 2.62
N GLN A 42 24.35 -9.66 1.48
CA GLN A 42 22.89 -9.76 1.46
C GLN A 42 22.40 -11.00 2.23
N ASN A 43 23.05 -12.15 2.04
CA ASN A 43 22.67 -13.37 2.75
C ASN A 43 22.89 -13.24 4.27
N ALA A 44 23.92 -12.50 4.70
CA ALA A 44 24.12 -12.19 6.11
C ALA A 44 22.98 -11.32 6.66
N VAL A 45 22.54 -10.31 5.91
CA VAL A 45 21.37 -9.48 6.28
C VAL A 45 20.12 -10.36 6.39
N ILE A 46 19.82 -11.17 5.37
CA ILE A 46 18.65 -12.07 5.36
C ILE A 46 18.68 -13.04 6.56
N LYS A 47 19.86 -13.58 6.90
CA LYS A 47 19.97 -14.60 7.94
C LYS A 47 20.00 -14.01 9.36
N TYR A 48 20.68 -12.89 9.56
CA TYR A 48 21.02 -12.39 10.89
C TYR A 48 20.48 -10.99 11.20
N GLY A 49 20.13 -10.20 10.17
CA GLY A 49 19.61 -8.86 10.38
C GLY A 49 18.20 -8.88 11.00
N ASN A 50 17.84 -7.89 11.81
CA ASN A 50 16.46 -7.73 12.28
C ASN A 50 15.54 -7.20 11.15
N LEU A 51 14.23 -7.12 11.38
CA LEU A 51 13.28 -6.70 10.34
C LEU A 51 13.52 -5.27 9.83
N ASN A 52 13.91 -4.35 10.72
CA ASN A 52 14.25 -2.97 10.33
C ASN A 52 15.49 -2.94 9.45
N GLN A 53 16.53 -3.71 9.78
CA GLN A 53 17.73 -3.83 8.96
C GLN A 53 17.44 -4.41 7.58
N LEU A 54 16.48 -5.33 7.47
CA LEU A 54 16.02 -5.85 6.18
C LEU A 54 15.33 -4.80 5.35
N TYR A 55 14.43 -4.05 5.97
CA TYR A 55 13.74 -2.94 5.33
C TYR A 55 14.75 -1.88 4.87
N ASP A 56 15.63 -1.43 5.76
CA ASP A 56 16.67 -0.44 5.49
C ASP A 56 17.62 -0.86 4.37
N PHE A 57 17.94 -2.15 4.28
CA PHE A 57 18.73 -2.71 3.18
C PHE A 57 17.95 -2.69 1.87
N ALA A 58 16.69 -3.13 1.87
CA ALA A 58 15.89 -3.27 0.67
C ALA A 58 15.56 -1.93 0.01
N VAL A 59 15.26 -0.90 0.80
CA VAL A 59 14.98 0.45 0.28
C VAL A 59 16.19 1.13 -0.35
N GLN A 60 17.41 0.60 -0.16
CA GLN A 60 18.59 1.09 -0.89
C GLN A 60 18.55 0.75 -2.39
N ASN A 61 17.70 -0.20 -2.81
CA ASN A 61 17.55 -0.61 -4.21
C ASN A 61 18.88 -0.97 -4.89
N PHE A 62 19.74 -1.74 -4.19
CA PHE A 62 21.02 -2.17 -4.73
C PHE A 62 20.85 -3.03 -6.00
N LYS A 63 21.69 -2.78 -7.02
CA LYS A 63 21.73 -3.58 -8.25
C LYS A 63 22.03 -5.04 -7.94
N GLY A 64 21.21 -5.95 -8.49
CA GLY A 64 21.36 -7.39 -8.26
C GLY A 64 20.85 -7.87 -6.90
N ALA A 65 20.17 -7.02 -6.12
CA ALA A 65 19.52 -7.45 -4.87
C ALA A 65 18.42 -8.49 -5.14
N ASN A 66 18.38 -9.51 -4.30
CA ASN A 66 17.33 -10.54 -4.34
C ASN A 66 16.16 -10.11 -3.45
N VAL A 67 15.32 -9.21 -3.99
CA VAL A 67 14.13 -8.69 -3.30
C VAL A 67 13.17 -9.82 -2.93
N LYS A 68 13.09 -10.89 -3.72
CA LYS A 68 12.24 -12.05 -3.41
C LYS A 68 12.66 -12.70 -2.09
N ALA A 69 13.95 -13.01 -1.92
CA ALA A 69 14.45 -13.63 -0.69
C ALA A 69 14.29 -12.73 0.54
N LEU A 70 14.47 -11.41 0.38
CA LEU A 70 14.19 -10.46 1.46
C LEU A 70 12.69 -10.40 1.80
N SER A 71 11.82 -10.38 0.78
CA SER A 71 10.36 -10.31 0.93
C SER A 71 9.81 -11.54 1.66
N GLU A 72 10.35 -12.73 1.40
CA GLU A 72 9.93 -13.96 2.09
C GLU A 72 10.04 -13.85 3.61
N ARG A 73 11.07 -13.17 4.11
CA ARG A 73 11.25 -12.98 5.56
C ARG A 73 10.27 -11.96 6.15
N ILE A 74 9.92 -10.93 5.38
CA ILE A 74 8.95 -9.90 5.77
C ILE A 74 7.52 -10.46 5.76
N LEU A 75 7.19 -11.29 4.78
CA LEU A 75 5.90 -11.98 4.73
C LEU A 75 5.75 -12.93 5.92
N LYS A 76 6.81 -13.70 6.24
CA LYS A 76 6.81 -14.63 7.38
C LYS A 76 6.63 -13.94 8.74
N SER A 77 7.01 -12.66 8.87
CA SER A 77 6.82 -11.94 10.14
C SER A 77 5.35 -11.61 10.42
N LYS A 78 4.50 -11.64 9.39
CA LYS A 78 3.08 -11.29 9.47
C LYS A 78 2.79 -9.92 10.11
N GLN A 79 3.75 -8.99 10.07
CA GLN A 79 3.55 -7.64 10.60
C GLN A 79 2.88 -6.76 9.55
N PRO A 80 1.60 -6.39 9.70
CA PRO A 80 0.82 -5.79 8.63
C PRO A 80 1.34 -4.39 8.26
N ILE A 81 1.69 -3.56 9.24
CA ILE A 81 2.30 -2.23 9.02
C ILE A 81 3.62 -2.36 8.25
N LEU A 82 4.45 -3.35 8.58
CA LEU A 82 5.72 -3.56 7.88
C LEU A 82 5.49 -4.06 6.44
N ASN A 83 4.49 -4.91 6.23
CA ASN A 83 4.11 -5.39 4.90
C ASN A 83 3.55 -4.26 4.01
N TYR A 84 2.78 -3.34 4.60
CA TYR A 84 2.38 -2.09 3.94
C TYR A 84 3.59 -1.25 3.54
N LYS A 85 4.47 -0.92 4.50
CA LYS A 85 5.69 -0.12 4.22
C LYS A 85 6.58 -0.79 3.17
N TRP A 86 6.70 -2.11 3.21
CA TRP A 86 7.48 -2.87 2.24
C TRP A 86 6.92 -2.75 0.83
N ALA A 87 5.61 -3.02 0.67
CA ALA A 87 4.96 -2.95 -0.63
C ALA A 87 4.97 -1.54 -1.23
N LEU A 88 4.95 -0.52 -0.38
CA LEU A 88 5.02 0.88 -0.79
C LEU A 88 6.42 1.29 -1.25
N ASN A 89 7.48 0.88 -0.51
CA ASN A 89 8.80 1.50 -0.64
C ASN A 89 9.86 0.61 -1.34
N VAL A 90 9.64 -0.69 -1.46
CA VAL A 90 10.63 -1.62 -2.04
C VAL A 90 10.33 -1.90 -3.51
N VAL A 91 11.25 -1.51 -4.39
CA VAL A 91 11.13 -1.75 -5.83
C VAL A 91 11.12 -3.26 -6.11
N GLY A 92 10.13 -3.71 -6.88
CA GLY A 92 9.96 -5.13 -7.20
C GLY A 92 9.27 -5.95 -6.11
N ALA A 93 8.78 -5.32 -5.04
CA ALA A 93 7.91 -6.01 -4.08
C ALA A 93 6.60 -6.46 -4.75
N ASN A 94 6.09 -7.62 -4.33
CA ASN A 94 4.82 -8.14 -4.82
C ASN A 94 3.67 -7.57 -3.97
N ALA A 95 3.00 -6.55 -4.48
CA ALA A 95 1.86 -5.92 -3.81
C ALA A 95 0.77 -6.92 -3.41
N LEU A 96 0.47 -7.93 -4.25
CA LEU A 96 -0.57 -8.91 -3.91
C LEU A 96 -0.19 -9.78 -2.71
N SER A 97 1.07 -10.22 -2.62
CA SER A 97 1.53 -11.05 -1.49
C SER A 97 1.53 -10.28 -0.17
N HIS A 98 2.03 -9.03 -0.18
CA HIS A 98 2.06 -8.20 1.02
C HIS A 98 0.66 -7.70 1.40
N GLY A 99 -0.19 -7.43 0.41
CA GLY A 99 -1.59 -7.04 0.62
C GLY A 99 -2.39 -8.12 1.35
N LYS A 100 -2.12 -9.41 1.09
CA LYS A 100 -2.76 -10.51 1.85
C LYS A 100 -2.51 -10.42 3.36
N VAL A 101 -1.28 -10.11 3.77
CA VAL A 101 -0.96 -9.93 5.20
C VAL A 101 -1.72 -8.74 5.79
N VAL A 102 -1.90 -7.67 5.01
CA VAL A 102 -2.67 -6.49 5.44
C VAL A 102 -4.18 -6.77 5.51
N LEU A 103 -4.71 -7.57 4.59
CA LEU A 103 -6.11 -8.02 4.61
C LEU A 103 -6.38 -8.89 5.87
N GLU A 104 -5.44 -9.74 6.26
CA GLU A 104 -5.57 -10.60 7.45
C GLU A 104 -5.71 -9.81 8.76
N ASP A 105 -5.14 -8.62 8.85
CA ASP A 105 -5.19 -7.75 10.04
C ASP A 105 -6.57 -7.07 10.23
N LYS A 106 -7.35 -6.95 9.15
CA LYS A 106 -8.71 -6.37 9.15
C LYS A 106 -8.83 -4.92 9.65
N ASP A 107 -7.73 -4.24 9.96
CA ASP A 107 -7.76 -2.81 10.28
C ASP A 107 -8.24 -2.00 9.05
N PRO A 108 -9.36 -1.28 9.15
CA PRO A 108 -9.95 -0.60 8.00
C PRO A 108 -9.12 0.60 7.53
N PHE A 109 -8.40 1.28 8.43
CA PHE A 109 -7.53 2.39 8.06
C PHE A 109 -6.28 1.89 7.35
N LEU A 110 -5.68 0.79 7.81
CA LEU A 110 -4.53 0.20 7.14
C LEU A 110 -4.91 -0.35 5.76
N ASN A 111 -6.08 -0.99 5.64
CA ASN A 111 -6.61 -1.45 4.35
C ASN A 111 -6.89 -0.28 3.40
N MET A 112 -7.44 0.83 3.89
CA MET A 112 -7.60 2.06 3.13
C MET A 112 -6.26 2.65 2.68
N LEU A 113 -5.28 2.75 3.58
CA LEU A 113 -3.94 3.26 3.26
C LEU A 113 -3.22 2.38 2.24
N TYR A 114 -3.37 1.06 2.35
CA TYR A 114 -2.78 0.12 1.40
C TYR A 114 -3.36 0.32 0.00
N ALA A 115 -4.70 0.33 -0.12
CA ALA A 115 -5.38 0.52 -1.40
C ALA A 115 -5.10 1.89 -2.03
N ALA A 116 -4.93 2.93 -1.22
CA ALA A 116 -4.66 4.28 -1.70
C ALA A 116 -3.23 4.45 -2.21
N ASN A 117 -2.25 3.85 -1.54
CA ASN A 117 -0.84 4.22 -1.73
C ASN A 117 -0.01 3.15 -2.45
N VAL A 118 -0.39 1.87 -2.38
CA VAL A 118 0.43 0.78 -2.96
C VAL A 118 0.07 0.58 -4.45
N PRO A 119 1.02 0.75 -5.38
CA PRO A 119 0.78 0.49 -6.79
C PRO A 119 0.41 -0.97 -7.04
N ASN A 120 -0.58 -1.20 -7.92
CA ASN A 120 -1.08 -2.54 -8.26
C ASN A 120 -1.70 -3.31 -7.07
N ALA A 121 -2.11 -2.62 -6.00
CA ALA A 121 -2.89 -3.21 -4.93
C ALA A 121 -4.23 -3.75 -5.46
N ASN A 122 -4.73 -4.82 -4.84
CA ASN A 122 -6.07 -5.33 -5.12
C ASN A 122 -7.13 -4.48 -4.39
N VAL A 123 -7.46 -3.33 -4.97
CA VAL A 123 -8.38 -2.34 -4.40
C VAL A 123 -9.70 -2.97 -3.94
N ARG A 124 -10.26 -3.91 -4.72
CA ARG A 124 -11.56 -4.53 -4.43
C ARG A 124 -11.58 -5.32 -3.13
N GLU A 125 -10.51 -6.07 -2.84
CA GLU A 125 -10.44 -6.86 -1.59
C GLU A 125 -10.27 -5.96 -0.36
N HIS A 126 -9.45 -4.92 -0.47
CA HIS A 126 -9.27 -3.95 0.61
C HIS A 126 -10.55 -3.13 0.85
N GLU A 127 -11.24 -2.73 -0.22
CA GLU A 127 -12.52 -2.01 -0.16
C GLU A 127 -13.59 -2.85 0.58
N LYS A 128 -13.66 -4.14 0.27
CA LYS A 128 -14.59 -5.05 0.94
C LYS A 128 -14.40 -5.05 2.45
N LEU A 129 -13.15 -5.10 2.94
CA LEU A 129 -12.88 -5.05 4.39
C LEU A 129 -13.24 -3.70 5.00
N VAL A 130 -12.94 -2.59 4.31
CA VAL A 130 -13.31 -1.24 4.79
C VAL A 130 -14.82 -1.08 4.88
N LEU A 131 -15.59 -1.57 3.90
CA LEU A 131 -17.05 -1.53 3.96
C LEU A 131 -17.64 -2.44 5.04
N LEU A 132 -17.00 -3.59 5.31
CA LEU A 132 -17.43 -4.52 6.35
C LEU A 132 -17.17 -3.99 7.75
N SER A 133 -16.15 -3.16 7.96
CA SER A 133 -15.86 -2.59 9.28
C SER A 133 -16.91 -1.58 9.74
N LYS A 134 -17.69 -1.01 8.81
CA LYS A 134 -18.67 0.06 9.07
C LYS A 134 -18.06 1.32 9.71
N GLU A 135 -16.75 1.50 9.62
CA GLU A 135 -16.04 2.68 10.12
C GLU A 135 -16.24 3.88 9.17
N PRO A 136 -17.02 4.91 9.54
CA PRO A 136 -17.41 5.99 8.62
C PRO A 136 -16.21 6.79 8.11
N LEU A 137 -15.25 7.13 8.99
CA LEU A 137 -14.05 7.86 8.59
C LEU A 137 -13.16 7.06 7.63
N ALA A 138 -13.04 5.75 7.82
CA ALA A 138 -12.31 4.89 6.89
C ALA A 138 -13.03 4.85 5.53
N CYS A 139 -14.36 4.75 5.53
CA CYS A 139 -15.18 4.78 4.31
C CYS A 139 -15.05 6.11 3.55
N PHE A 140 -15.12 7.25 4.25
CA PHE A 140 -14.92 8.56 3.64
C PHE A 140 -13.55 8.65 2.99
N ASN A 141 -12.49 8.32 3.74
CA ASN A 141 -11.12 8.37 3.23
C ASN A 141 -10.91 7.43 2.04
N PHE A 142 -11.53 6.23 2.05
CA PHE A 142 -11.44 5.29 0.94
C PHE A 142 -12.09 5.86 -0.32
N ALA A 143 -13.35 6.30 -0.23
CA ALA A 143 -14.07 6.93 -1.34
C ALA A 143 -13.32 8.16 -1.89
N PHE A 144 -12.74 8.96 -1.00
CA PHE A 144 -12.04 10.18 -1.36
C PHE A 144 -10.68 9.90 -2.01
N LYS A 145 -9.86 9.02 -1.44
CA LYS A 145 -8.45 8.85 -1.83
C LYS A 145 -8.22 7.73 -2.85
N VAL A 146 -9.00 6.65 -2.82
CA VAL A 146 -8.71 5.45 -3.62
C VAL A 146 -9.29 5.58 -5.02
N LYS A 147 -8.47 5.32 -6.05
CA LYS A 147 -8.93 5.27 -7.45
C LYS A 147 -9.70 3.96 -7.67
N GLY A 148 -10.87 4.06 -8.29
CA GLY A 148 -11.73 2.90 -8.56
C GLY A 148 -12.57 2.44 -7.36
N ALA A 149 -12.63 3.25 -6.29
CA ALA A 149 -13.55 3.01 -5.18
C ALA A 149 -15.01 3.12 -5.62
N HIS A 150 -15.85 2.24 -5.09
CA HIS A 150 -17.30 2.26 -5.21
C HIS A 150 -17.91 3.28 -4.25
N ILE A 151 -17.80 4.56 -4.63
CA ILE A 151 -18.23 5.73 -3.84
C ILE A 151 -19.64 5.55 -3.22
N PRO A 152 -20.69 5.10 -3.94
CA PRO A 152 -22.03 4.97 -3.34
C PRO A 152 -22.09 4.04 -2.13
N SER A 153 -21.29 2.97 -2.10
CA SER A 153 -21.27 2.03 -0.97
C SER A 153 -20.69 2.68 0.28
N HIS A 154 -19.66 3.51 0.11
CA HIS A 154 -19.04 4.23 1.22
C HIS A 154 -19.92 5.37 1.73
N VAL A 155 -20.54 6.14 0.83
CA VAL A 155 -21.49 7.20 1.20
C VAL A 155 -22.62 6.64 2.06
N ARG A 156 -23.18 5.48 1.68
CA ARG A 156 -24.22 4.81 2.46
C ARG A 156 -23.77 4.52 3.89
N VAL A 157 -22.56 3.98 4.08
CA VAL A 157 -22.02 3.71 5.43
C VAL A 157 -21.89 4.97 6.27
N ILE A 158 -21.47 6.09 5.65
CA ILE A 158 -21.31 7.37 6.35
C ILE A 158 -22.67 7.94 6.78
N VAL A 159 -23.65 7.94 5.88
CA VAL A 159 -24.99 8.49 6.13
C VAL A 159 -25.75 7.66 7.17
N GLU A 160 -25.67 6.33 7.10
CA GLU A 160 -26.29 5.42 8.07
C GLU A 160 -25.57 5.41 9.44
N GLY A 161 -24.33 5.92 9.49
CA GLY A 161 -23.52 5.97 10.71
C GLY A 161 -23.84 7.16 11.62
N THR A 162 -23.18 7.19 12.78
CA THR A 162 -23.32 8.26 13.79
C THR A 162 -22.08 9.15 13.92
N ASP A 163 -21.07 8.97 13.07
CA ASP A 163 -19.85 9.76 13.10
C ASP A 163 -20.06 11.11 12.40
N GLU A 164 -20.24 12.15 13.20
CA GLU A 164 -20.49 13.51 12.70
C GLU A 164 -19.29 14.11 11.97
N VAL A 165 -18.06 13.69 12.28
CA VAL A 165 -16.88 14.15 11.56
C VAL A 165 -16.92 13.62 10.12
N ALA A 166 -17.21 12.34 9.94
CA ALA A 166 -17.33 11.73 8.61
C ALA A 166 -18.49 12.35 7.81
N LYS A 167 -19.62 12.66 8.46
CA LYS A 167 -20.76 13.34 7.81
C LYS A 167 -20.42 14.76 7.39
N ASN A 168 -19.75 15.54 8.23
CA ASN A 168 -19.34 16.90 7.89
C ASN A 168 -18.33 16.90 6.74
N LEU A 169 -17.35 15.99 6.77
CA LEU A 169 -16.42 15.80 5.65
C LEU A 169 -17.15 15.42 4.36
N LEU A 170 -18.17 14.56 4.43
CA LEU A 170 -19.01 14.23 3.28
C LEU A 170 -19.74 15.47 2.75
N LYS A 171 -20.38 16.26 3.62
CA LYS A 171 -21.07 17.51 3.24
C LYS A 171 -20.10 18.49 2.57
N GLU A 172 -18.94 18.71 3.14
CA GLU A 172 -17.93 19.66 2.61
C GLU A 172 -17.33 19.22 1.27
N ASN A 173 -17.28 17.91 1.00
CA ASN A 173 -16.59 17.34 -0.17
C ASN A 173 -17.55 16.66 -1.17
N HIS A 174 -18.86 16.87 -1.04
CA HIS A 174 -19.86 16.15 -1.84
C HIS A 174 -19.69 16.41 -3.35
N GLU A 175 -19.45 17.66 -3.77
CA GLU A 175 -19.27 18.01 -5.19
C GLU A 175 -18.07 17.28 -5.80
N PHE A 176 -16.97 17.19 -5.05
CA PHE A 176 -15.77 16.47 -5.47
C PHE A 176 -16.07 14.98 -5.65
N LEU A 177 -16.77 14.35 -4.70
CA LEU A 177 -17.12 12.94 -4.78
C LEU A 177 -18.10 12.66 -5.92
N VAL A 178 -19.06 13.56 -6.18
CA VAL A 178 -19.94 13.48 -7.36
C VAL A 178 -19.12 13.54 -8.64
N LYS A 179 -18.23 14.53 -8.77
CA LYS A 179 -17.37 14.67 -9.95
C LYS A 179 -16.53 13.42 -10.16
N LYS A 180 -15.82 12.97 -9.13
CA LYS A 180 -14.98 11.76 -9.16
C LYS A 180 -15.79 10.51 -9.54
N PHE A 181 -17.00 10.36 -8.99
CA PHE A 181 -17.89 9.28 -9.37
C PHE A 181 -18.27 9.38 -10.85
N THR A 182 -18.75 10.55 -11.31
CA THR A 182 -19.18 10.73 -12.70
C THR A 182 -18.07 10.51 -13.72
N GLU A 183 -16.83 10.88 -13.41
CA GLU A 183 -15.67 10.63 -14.27
C GLU A 183 -15.28 9.14 -14.33
N SER A 184 -15.68 8.36 -13.32
CA SER A 184 -15.40 6.92 -13.25
C SER A 184 -16.43 6.04 -13.97
N ILE A 185 -17.55 6.62 -14.45
CA ILE A 185 -18.64 5.91 -15.14
C ILE A 185 -18.72 6.33 -16.60
N THR A 186 -18.92 5.35 -17.48
CA THR A 186 -19.43 5.54 -18.84
C THR A 186 -20.68 4.63 -18.92
N PRO A 187 -21.98 5.09 -18.92
CA PRO A 187 -22.59 6.40 -19.18
C PRO A 187 -23.59 6.94 -18.09
N TYR A 188 -24.25 8.08 -18.38
CA TYR A 188 -25.14 8.98 -17.60
C TYR A 188 -26.05 8.42 -16.48
N LYS A 189 -26.58 7.19 -16.56
CA LYS A 189 -27.68 6.71 -15.67
C LYS A 189 -27.32 6.51 -14.19
N GLN A 190 -26.04 6.31 -13.87
CA GLN A 190 -25.62 6.14 -12.47
C GLN A 190 -25.40 7.48 -11.75
N ARG A 191 -25.15 8.57 -12.50
CA ARG A 191 -24.96 9.93 -11.99
C ARG A 191 -26.16 10.42 -11.18
N ASP A 192 -27.36 10.26 -11.73
CA ASP A 192 -28.58 10.81 -11.13
C ASP A 192 -28.89 10.11 -9.80
N LYS A 193 -28.73 8.78 -9.71
CA LYS A 193 -28.92 8.04 -8.45
C LYS A 193 -27.99 8.48 -7.31
N LEU A 194 -26.73 8.84 -7.63
CA LEU A 194 -25.83 9.38 -6.59
C LEU A 194 -26.20 10.81 -6.22
N ARG A 195 -26.58 11.63 -7.20
CA ARG A 195 -27.06 13.00 -6.94
C ARG A 195 -28.29 12.98 -6.04
N ASP A 196 -29.26 12.13 -6.33
CA ASP A 196 -30.49 11.99 -5.55
C ASP A 196 -30.20 11.53 -4.13
N ALA A 197 -29.32 10.52 -3.95
CA ALA A 197 -28.91 10.04 -2.64
C ALA A 197 -28.20 11.12 -1.80
N LEU A 198 -27.38 11.97 -2.44
CA LEU A 198 -26.69 13.07 -1.77
C LEU A 198 -27.64 14.23 -1.45
N GLN A 199 -28.55 14.58 -2.37
CA GLN A 199 -29.59 15.61 -2.13
C GLN A 199 -30.51 15.20 -0.98
N SER A 200 -30.95 13.95 -0.94
CA SER A 200 -31.75 13.42 0.19
C SER A 200 -30.97 13.39 1.52
N SER A 201 -29.64 13.34 1.47
CA SER A 201 -28.79 13.39 2.68
C SER A 201 -28.52 14.81 3.17
N THR A 202 -28.64 15.81 2.29
CA THR A 202 -28.53 17.24 2.63
C THR A 202 -29.86 17.86 3.10
N GLU A 203 -30.99 17.22 2.84
CA GLU A 203 -32.31 17.65 3.35
C GLU A 203 -32.56 17.33 4.84
N PHE A 204 -31.58 16.74 5.53
CA PHE A 204 -31.63 16.48 6.99
C PHE A 204 -31.20 17.68 7.85
N GLU A 205 -31.60 18.89 7.47
CA GLU A 205 -31.53 20.07 8.36
C GLU A 205 -32.89 20.81 8.36
N PHE A 206 -33.42 20.98 9.59
CA PHE A 206 -34.60 21.73 10.05
C PHE A 206 -35.95 20.99 10.12
N ILE A 207 -36.11 20.19 11.18
CA ILE A 207 -37.21 20.37 12.16
C ILE A 207 -36.60 20.36 13.56
#